data_AF-A0A2U3NUJ0-F1
#
_entry.id   AF-A0A2U3NUJ0-F1
#
_cell.length_a   1.000
_cell.length_b   1.000
_cell.length_c   1.000
_cell.angle_alpha   90.00
_cell.angle_beta   90.00
_cell.angle_gamma   90.00
#
_symmetry.space_group_name_H-M   'P 1'
#
loop_
_entity.id
_entity.type
_entity.pdbx_description
1 polymer ?
#
loop_
_entity_poly.entity_id
_entity_poly.type
_entity_poly.pdbx_seq_one_letter_code
_entity_poly.pdbx_strand_id
1 'polypeptide(L)'
;VARSFEPPATKGRASPVTLIVGAAAFGLLVLTPPPRAHAAPAPEVEYVYDVVVRRHYGFPNNDALTYGHGICDKVGRGEAYGQVMGDVKSDVTPSDEFAANYLVSYAVNLLCPALIWQLRNSAAGYLPPGGAVAPGTYYSDAGGPKARRLRRRPTGKGG
;
A
#
# COMPACT_ATOMS: atom_id res chain seq x y z
N VAL A 1 81.31 -12.62 33.20
CA VAL A 1 80.44 -12.51 34.41
C VAL A 1 80.28 -11.04 34.74
N ALA A 2 79.09 -10.46 34.48
CA ALA A 2 78.57 -9.17 34.99
C ALA A 2 77.34 -8.84 34.11
N ARG A 3 76.11 -9.17 34.54
CA ARG A 3 75.19 -8.35 35.35
C ARG A 3 74.88 -6.98 34.74
N SER A 4 73.65 -6.93 34.24
CA SER A 4 72.68 -5.85 34.09
C SER A 4 73.11 -4.42 34.43
N PHE A 5 72.78 -3.51 33.52
CA PHE A 5 72.36 -2.15 33.87
C PHE A 5 71.27 -1.72 32.89
N GLU A 6 70.06 -1.54 33.40
CA GLU A 6 68.89 -1.07 32.66
C GLU A 6 68.69 0.42 32.97
N PRO A 7 68.67 1.32 31.96
CA PRO A 7 68.25 2.69 32.13
C PRO A 7 66.79 2.93 31.66
N PRO A 8 66.16 4.02 32.13
CA PRO A 8 64.75 4.05 32.50
C PRO A 8 63.76 4.44 31.40
N ALA A 9 62.49 4.17 31.70
CA ALA A 9 61.30 4.53 30.95
C ALA A 9 61.27 5.99 30.47
N THR A 10 61.12 6.17 29.16
CA THR A 10 60.47 7.35 28.58
C THR A 10 59.32 6.86 27.69
N LYS A 11 58.16 6.71 28.31
CA LYS A 11 56.89 6.43 27.65
C LYS A 11 56.47 7.69 26.89
N GLY A 12 57.02 7.88 25.69
CA GLY A 12 56.54 8.86 24.73
C GLY A 12 55.08 8.54 24.44
N ARG A 13 54.17 9.34 25.01
CA ARG A 13 52.74 9.32 24.68
C ARG A 13 52.64 9.50 23.16
N ALA A 14 52.36 8.42 22.44
CA ALA A 14 51.82 8.53 21.10
C ALA A 14 50.53 9.35 21.22
N SER A 15 50.58 10.57 20.68
CA SER A 15 49.49 11.52 20.73
C SER A 15 48.24 10.89 20.07
N PRO A 16 47.04 11.00 20.66
CA PRO A 16 45.81 10.42 20.11
C PRO A 16 45.44 10.98 18.73
N VAL A 17 46.12 12.05 18.30
CA VAL A 17 45.92 12.71 17.01
C VAL A 17 46.34 11.83 15.83
N THR A 18 47.33 10.93 16.00
CA THR A 18 47.86 10.15 14.88
C THR A 18 47.02 8.92 14.51
N LEU A 19 46.00 8.56 15.31
CA LEU A 19 45.06 7.47 14.97
C LEU A 19 43.77 7.96 14.29
N ILE A 20 43.49 9.27 14.29
CA ILE A 20 42.27 9.82 13.67
C ILE A 20 42.46 10.03 12.15
N VAL A 21 43.70 10.22 11.69
CA VAL A 21 43.97 10.54 10.27
C VAL A 21 43.87 9.30 9.36
N GLY A 22 44.12 8.09 9.86
CA GLY A 22 44.05 6.86 9.06
C GLY A 22 42.63 6.34 8.78
N ALA A 23 41.67 6.62 9.65
CA ALA A 23 40.28 6.16 9.49
C ALA A 23 39.43 7.08 8.61
N ALA A 24 39.84 8.34 8.43
CA ALA A 24 39.08 9.32 7.64
C ALA A 24 39.24 9.17 6.12
N ALA A 25 40.30 8.52 5.64
CA ALA A 25 40.59 8.40 4.21
C ALA A 25 39.74 7.34 3.48
N PHE A 26 39.19 6.34 4.18
CA PHE A 26 38.32 5.31 3.58
C PHE A 26 36.82 5.63 3.62
N GLY A 27 36.41 6.62 4.43
CA GLY A 27 35.00 7.00 4.56
C GLY A 27 34.44 7.81 3.38
N LEU A 28 35.29 8.26 2.46
CA LEU A 28 34.92 9.19 1.40
C LEU A 28 34.70 8.55 0.01
N LEU A 29 34.93 7.23 -0.15
CA LEU A 29 34.99 6.62 -1.49
C LEU A 29 33.65 6.07 -2.05
N VAL A 30 32.53 6.04 -1.31
CA VAL A 30 31.27 5.55 -1.91
C VAL A 30 30.04 6.28 -1.38
N LEU A 31 29.83 7.52 -1.83
CA LEU A 31 28.52 8.19 -1.79
C LEU A 31 27.91 8.34 -3.20
N THR A 32 28.22 7.43 -4.12
CA THR A 32 27.41 7.34 -5.33
C THR A 32 26.01 6.86 -4.91
N PRO A 33 24.93 7.63 -5.18
CA PRO A 33 23.60 7.14 -4.94
C PRO A 33 23.44 5.82 -5.72
N PRO A 34 22.85 4.78 -5.12
CA PRO A 34 22.63 3.53 -5.83
C PRO A 34 21.89 3.83 -7.15
N PRO A 35 22.19 3.12 -8.24
CA PRO A 35 21.45 3.27 -9.48
C PRO A 35 19.97 3.11 -9.15
N ARG A 36 19.15 4.09 -9.55
CA ARG A 36 17.71 4.01 -9.34
C ARG A 36 17.21 2.81 -10.13
N ALA A 37 16.85 1.74 -9.43
CA ALA A 37 16.10 0.64 -10.00
C ALA A 37 14.78 1.21 -10.54
N HIS A 38 14.68 1.29 -11.86
CA HIS A 38 13.42 1.57 -12.52
C HIS A 38 12.78 0.22 -12.76
N ALA A 39 11.77 -0.12 -11.96
CA ALA A 39 10.90 -1.24 -12.31
C ALA A 39 10.28 -0.92 -13.68
N ALA A 40 10.27 -1.89 -14.59
CA ALA A 40 9.51 -1.76 -15.81
C ALA A 40 8.03 -1.59 -15.43
N PRO A 41 7.37 -0.47 -15.79
CA PRO A 41 5.95 -0.30 -15.51
C PRO A 41 5.17 -1.35 -16.29
N ALA A 42 4.37 -2.16 -15.59
CA ALA A 42 3.45 -3.12 -16.21
C ALA A 42 2.06 -2.99 -15.55
N PRO A 43 1.42 -1.81 -15.64
CA PRO A 43 0.17 -1.52 -14.95
C PRO A 43 -0.96 -2.47 -15.37
N GLU A 44 -0.96 -2.96 -16.61
CA GLU A 44 -1.95 -3.90 -17.12
C GLU A 44 -1.84 -5.27 -16.43
N VAL A 45 -0.60 -5.75 -16.23
CA VAL A 45 -0.32 -7.02 -15.56
C VAL A 45 -0.70 -6.93 -14.09
N GLU A 46 -0.32 -5.85 -13.42
CA GLU A 46 -0.67 -5.60 -12.01
C GLU A 46 -2.19 -5.52 -11.83
N TYR A 47 -2.88 -4.78 -12.71
CA TYR A 47 -4.33 -4.67 -12.67
C TYR A 47 -5.02 -6.03 -12.84
N VAL A 48 -4.68 -6.78 -13.90
CA VAL A 48 -5.28 -8.10 -14.16
C VAL A 48 -4.97 -9.08 -13.03
N TYR A 49 -3.75 -9.05 -12.48
CA TYR A 49 -3.36 -9.88 -11.36
C TYR A 49 -4.22 -9.59 -10.11
N ASP A 50 -4.38 -8.32 -9.74
CA ASP A 50 -5.15 -7.96 -8.55
C ASP A 50 -6.64 -8.29 -8.70
N VAL A 51 -7.23 -8.01 -9.86
CA VAL A 51 -8.69 -8.16 -10.05
C VAL A 51 -9.12 -9.58 -10.41
N VAL A 52 -8.34 -10.29 -11.25
CA VAL A 52 -8.68 -11.65 -11.70
C VAL A 52 -8.03 -12.70 -10.81
N VAL A 53 -6.74 -12.59 -10.50
CA VAL A 53 -6.00 -13.67 -9.82
C VAL A 53 -6.16 -13.58 -8.30
N ARG A 54 -6.07 -12.40 -7.69
CA ARG A 54 -6.21 -12.27 -6.23
C ARG A 54 -7.66 -12.21 -5.79
N ARG A 55 -8.48 -11.42 -6.49
CA ARG A 55 -9.87 -11.18 -6.11
C ARG A 55 -10.89 -12.05 -6.84
N HIS A 56 -10.52 -12.69 -7.94
CA HIS A 56 -11.39 -13.60 -8.69
C HIS A 56 -12.69 -12.92 -9.15
N TYR A 57 -12.61 -11.66 -9.58
CA TYR A 57 -13.77 -10.95 -10.13
C TYR A 57 -14.14 -11.48 -11.52
N GLY A 58 -15.44 -11.64 -11.74
CA GLY A 58 -16.02 -11.98 -13.03
C GLY A 58 -16.32 -10.71 -13.83
N PHE A 59 -15.85 -10.65 -15.06
CA PHE A 59 -16.04 -9.53 -15.99
C PHE A 59 -16.86 -9.95 -17.21
N PRO A 60 -17.55 -9.01 -17.86
CA PRO A 60 -18.14 -9.25 -19.18
C PRO A 60 -17.08 -9.78 -20.15
N ASN A 61 -17.43 -10.84 -20.89
CA ASN A 61 -16.55 -11.49 -21.88
C ASN A 61 -15.22 -12.04 -21.31
N ASN A 62 -15.06 -12.12 -19.98
CA ASN A 62 -13.81 -12.47 -19.30
C ASN A 62 -12.62 -11.56 -19.65
N ASP A 63 -12.89 -10.30 -20.02
CA ASP A 63 -11.86 -9.34 -20.40
C ASP A 63 -11.77 -8.20 -19.37
N ALA A 64 -10.97 -8.43 -18.34
CA ALA A 64 -10.76 -7.46 -17.28
C ALA A 64 -10.05 -6.20 -17.78
N LEU A 65 -9.06 -6.35 -18.68
CA LEU A 65 -8.23 -5.24 -19.10
C LEU A 65 -8.99 -4.24 -19.96
N THR A 66 -9.73 -4.73 -20.96
CA THR A 66 -10.60 -3.88 -21.79
C THR A 66 -11.69 -3.24 -20.92
N TYR A 67 -12.26 -3.98 -19.96
CA TYR A 67 -13.23 -3.42 -19.02
C TYR A 67 -12.64 -2.28 -18.17
N GLY A 68 -11.42 -2.46 -17.65
CA GLY A 68 -10.70 -1.45 -16.89
C GLY A 68 -10.45 -0.17 -17.68
N HIS A 69 -10.06 -0.27 -18.95
CA HIS A 69 -9.96 0.89 -19.84
C HIS A 69 -11.33 1.54 -20.10
N GLY A 70 -12.40 0.75 -20.22
CA GLY A 70 -13.77 1.27 -20.31
C GLY A 70 -14.19 2.10 -19.09
N ILE A 71 -13.75 1.73 -17.88
CA ILE A 71 -13.93 2.55 -16.66
C ILE A 71 -13.16 3.87 -16.80
N CYS A 72 -11.89 3.81 -17.23
CA CYS A 72 -11.08 5.01 -17.47
C CYS A 72 -11.76 5.97 -18.46
N ASP A 73 -12.36 5.45 -19.53
CA ASP A 73 -13.08 6.27 -20.51
C ASP A 73 -14.31 6.95 -19.90
N LYS A 74 -15.09 6.25 -19.08
CA LYS A 74 -16.24 6.84 -18.35
C LYS A 74 -15.80 7.99 -17.45
N VAL A 75 -14.73 7.78 -16.67
CA VAL A 75 -14.17 8.82 -15.79
C VAL A 75 -13.60 9.99 -16.61
N GLY A 76 -12.93 9.70 -17.72
CA GLY A 76 -12.35 10.71 -18.63
C GLY A 76 -13.42 11.58 -19.31
N ARG A 77 -14.61 11.04 -19.57
CA ARG A 77 -15.79 11.80 -20.02
C ARG A 77 -16.44 12.64 -18.92
N GLY A 78 -16.00 12.49 -17.66
CA GLY A 78 -16.56 13.20 -16.52
C GLY A 78 -17.88 12.63 -16.02
N GLU A 79 -18.16 11.35 -16.25
CA GLU A 79 -19.32 10.68 -15.67
C GLU A 79 -19.29 10.74 -14.14
N ALA A 80 -20.46 10.88 -13.51
CA ALA A 80 -20.56 10.96 -12.06
C ALA A 80 -20.14 9.63 -11.42
N TYR A 81 -19.41 9.69 -10.29
CA TYR A 81 -18.89 8.49 -9.63
C TYR A 81 -19.99 7.47 -9.31
N GLY A 82 -21.16 7.93 -8.87
CA GLY A 82 -22.29 7.05 -8.58
C GLY A 82 -22.85 6.31 -9.81
N GLN A 83 -22.76 6.91 -11.00
CA GLN A 83 -23.15 6.26 -12.26
C GLN A 83 -22.14 5.18 -12.63
N VAL A 84 -20.84 5.51 -12.60
CA VAL A 84 -19.77 4.54 -12.87
C VAL A 84 -19.85 3.35 -11.91
N MET A 85 -20.06 3.62 -10.62
CA MET A 85 -20.28 2.59 -9.60
C MET A 85 -21.52 1.73 -9.90
N GLY A 86 -22.63 2.35 -10.33
CA GLY A 86 -23.85 1.68 -10.73
C GLY A 86 -23.62 0.67 -11.84
N ASP A 87 -22.98 1.12 -12.93
CA ASP A 87 -22.66 0.28 -14.08
C ASP A 87 -21.70 -0.85 -13.72
N VAL A 88 -20.65 -0.57 -12.93
CA VAL A 88 -19.70 -1.61 -12.53
C VAL A 88 -20.40 -2.71 -11.73
N LYS A 89 -21.28 -2.35 -10.80
CA LYS A 89 -22.07 -3.35 -10.06
C LYS A 89 -22.98 -4.18 -10.96
N SER A 90 -23.53 -3.62 -12.04
CA SER A 90 -24.40 -4.39 -12.94
C SER A 90 -23.63 -5.39 -13.79
N ASP A 91 -22.37 -5.09 -14.09
CA ASP A 91 -21.59 -5.83 -15.07
C ASP A 91 -20.70 -6.91 -14.44
N VAL A 92 -20.21 -6.69 -13.22
CA VAL A 92 -19.20 -7.54 -12.58
C VAL A 92 -19.77 -8.43 -11.50
N THR A 93 -19.13 -9.57 -11.27
CA THR A 93 -19.46 -10.48 -10.17
C THR A 93 -18.28 -10.55 -9.19
N PRO A 94 -18.51 -10.31 -7.89
CA PRO A 94 -19.77 -10.02 -7.23
C PRO A 94 -20.26 -8.58 -7.47
N SER A 95 -21.58 -8.41 -7.53
CA SER A 95 -22.27 -7.15 -7.86
C SER A 95 -22.45 -6.24 -6.64
N ASP A 96 -21.42 -6.09 -5.80
CA ASP A 96 -21.48 -5.34 -4.55
C ASP A 96 -20.67 -4.02 -4.59
N GLU A 97 -20.99 -3.10 -3.68
CA GLU A 97 -20.33 -1.78 -3.59
C GLU A 97 -18.82 -1.88 -3.36
N PHE A 98 -18.32 -2.91 -2.68
CA PHE A 98 -16.89 -3.05 -2.39
C PHE A 98 -16.13 -3.51 -3.62
N ALA A 99 -16.68 -4.49 -4.33
CA ALA A 99 -16.13 -4.92 -5.61
C ALA A 99 -16.08 -3.75 -6.60
N ALA A 100 -17.18 -3.02 -6.77
CA ALA A 100 -17.21 -1.87 -7.68
C ALA A 100 -16.22 -0.78 -7.27
N ASN A 101 -16.17 -0.40 -5.99
CA ASN A 101 -15.26 0.65 -5.51
C ASN A 101 -13.79 0.24 -5.70
N TYR A 102 -13.47 -1.02 -5.41
CA TYR A 102 -12.13 -1.57 -5.61
C TYR A 102 -11.73 -1.52 -7.09
N LEU A 103 -12.59 -1.99 -7.99
CA LEU A 103 -12.34 -2.01 -9.43
C LEU A 103 -12.15 -0.61 -10.01
N VAL A 104 -13.05 0.33 -9.67
CA VAL A 104 -12.96 1.71 -10.16
C VAL A 104 -11.68 2.39 -9.67
N SER A 105 -11.36 2.23 -8.38
CA SER A 105 -10.14 2.81 -7.80
C SER A 105 -8.87 2.24 -8.40
N TYR A 106 -8.78 0.92 -8.59
CA TYR A 106 -7.60 0.26 -9.16
C TYR A 106 -7.43 0.54 -10.65
N ALA A 107 -8.52 0.55 -11.43
CA ALA A 107 -8.48 0.88 -12.85
C ALA A 107 -7.90 2.29 -13.04
N VAL A 108 -8.38 3.28 -12.28
CA VAL A 108 -7.88 4.65 -12.39
C VAL A 108 -6.46 4.81 -11.85
N ASN A 109 -6.12 4.15 -10.74
CA ASN A 109 -4.80 4.26 -10.15
C ASN A 109 -3.69 3.66 -11.02
N LEU A 110 -3.96 2.52 -11.67
CA LEU A 110 -2.96 1.79 -12.44
C LEU A 110 -3.00 2.15 -13.93
N LEU A 111 -4.19 2.15 -14.55
CA LEU A 111 -4.32 2.26 -16.02
C LEU A 111 -4.39 3.72 -16.50
N CYS A 112 -5.01 4.62 -15.72
CA CYS A 112 -5.18 6.03 -16.12
C CYS A 112 -4.89 7.03 -14.99
N PRO A 113 -3.65 7.09 -14.47
CA PRO A 113 -3.29 7.92 -13.32
C PRO A 113 -3.50 9.43 -13.54
N ALA A 114 -3.53 9.89 -14.79
CA ALA A 114 -3.87 11.27 -15.13
C ALA A 114 -5.30 11.68 -14.70
N LEU A 115 -6.21 10.71 -14.53
CA LEU A 115 -7.61 10.93 -14.19
C LEU A 115 -7.90 10.83 -12.68
N ILE A 116 -6.90 10.60 -11.83
CA ILE A 116 -7.08 10.47 -10.37
C ILE A 116 -7.80 11.69 -9.78
N TRP A 117 -7.45 12.89 -10.24
CA TRP A 117 -8.10 14.11 -9.76
C TRP A 117 -9.58 14.16 -10.17
N GLN A 118 -9.89 13.81 -11.42
CA GLN A 118 -11.26 13.76 -11.93
C GLN A 118 -12.11 12.76 -11.13
N LEU A 119 -11.57 11.57 -10.88
CA LEU A 119 -12.25 10.55 -10.07
C LEU A 119 -12.55 11.08 -8.67
N ARG A 120 -11.54 11.64 -7.98
CA ARG A 120 -11.70 12.17 -6.61
C ARG A 120 -12.72 13.30 -6.55
N ASN A 121 -12.71 14.20 -7.54
CA ASN A 121 -13.67 15.28 -7.63
C ASN A 121 -15.09 14.75 -7.87
N SER A 122 -15.25 13.76 -8.77
CA SER A 122 -16.55 13.14 -9.05
C SER A 122 -17.12 12.32 -7.90
N ALA A 123 -16.26 11.80 -7.02
CA ALA A 123 -16.62 11.03 -5.83
C ALA A 123 -16.89 11.90 -4.60
N ALA A 124 -16.68 13.22 -4.69
CA ALA A 124 -16.88 14.13 -3.56
C ALA A 124 -18.34 14.08 -3.09
N GLY A 125 -18.54 13.73 -1.83
CA GLY A 125 -19.87 13.59 -1.25
C GLY A 125 -20.64 12.34 -1.69
N TYR A 126 -20.01 11.37 -2.36
CA TYR A 126 -20.64 10.09 -2.65
C TYR A 126 -20.93 9.33 -1.35
N LEU A 127 -22.22 9.01 -1.13
CA LEU A 127 -22.64 8.07 -0.11
C LEU A 127 -23.11 6.78 -0.78
N PRO A 128 -22.52 5.62 -0.46
CA PRO A 128 -22.98 4.36 -1.01
C PRO A 128 -24.43 4.10 -0.56
N PRO A 129 -25.30 3.63 -1.48
CA PRO A 129 -26.68 3.30 -1.15
C PRO A 129 -26.73 2.23 -0.05
N GLY A 130 -27.60 2.44 0.94
CA GLY A 130 -27.74 1.53 2.09
C GLY A 130 -26.67 1.66 3.17
N GLY A 131 -25.77 2.66 3.10
CA GLY A 131 -24.74 2.87 4.12
C GLY A 131 -23.74 1.73 4.20
N ALA A 132 -23.50 1.03 3.08
CA ALA A 132 -22.62 -0.11 3.00
C ALA A 132 -21.20 0.26 3.46
N VAL A 133 -20.85 -0.15 4.68
CA VAL A 133 -19.49 -0.27 5.22
C VAL A 133 -19.08 -1.73 5.01
N ALA A 134 -17.80 -1.99 4.73
CA ALA A 134 -17.26 -3.31 4.33
C ALA A 134 -17.99 -4.47 5.01
N PRO A 135 -18.46 -5.50 4.28
CA PRO A 135 -19.11 -6.62 4.92
C PRO A 135 -18.12 -7.20 5.92
N GLY A 136 -18.52 -7.28 7.20
CA GLY A 136 -17.67 -7.79 8.28
C GLY A 136 -17.19 -9.23 8.08
N THR A 137 -17.64 -9.89 7.01
CA THR A 137 -17.13 -11.16 6.52
C THR A 137 -15.70 -11.03 5.97
N TYR A 138 -15.31 -9.89 5.40
CA TYR A 138 -13.95 -9.68 4.87
C TYR A 138 -12.85 -9.65 5.94
N TYR A 139 -13.22 -9.37 7.20
CA TYR A 139 -12.31 -9.38 8.36
C TYR A 139 -12.43 -10.65 9.22
N SER A 140 -13.34 -11.58 8.89
CA SER A 140 -13.57 -12.77 9.72
C SER A 140 -12.62 -13.93 9.44
N ASP A 141 -11.90 -13.91 8.30
CA ASP A 141 -10.94 -14.97 7.91
C ASP A 141 -9.48 -14.67 8.32
N ALA A 142 -9.17 -13.43 8.73
CA ALA A 142 -7.89 -13.10 9.36
C ALA A 142 -8.03 -13.29 10.88
N GLY A 143 -7.58 -14.44 11.40
CA GLY A 143 -7.78 -14.91 12.78
C GLY A 143 -7.42 -13.93 13.90
N GLY A 144 -8.33 -13.00 14.21
CA GLY A 144 -8.27 -12.09 15.35
C GLY A 144 -9.35 -12.45 16.40
N PRO A 145 -9.05 -12.34 17.70
CA PRO A 145 -9.92 -12.84 18.76
C PRO A 145 -11.27 -12.12 18.76
N LYS A 146 -12.35 -12.90 18.63
CA LYS A 146 -13.75 -12.46 18.74
C LYS A 146 -13.92 -11.63 20.01
N ALA A 147 -14.09 -10.32 19.86
CA ALA A 147 -14.58 -9.45 20.92
C ALA A 147 -16.03 -9.85 21.24
N ARG A 148 -16.16 -10.81 22.14
CA ARG A 148 -17.43 -11.26 22.71
C ARG A 148 -18.05 -10.05 23.40
N ARG A 149 -19.02 -9.41 22.75
CA ARG A 149 -19.89 -8.43 23.40
C ARG A 149 -20.63 -9.15 24.54
N LEU A 150 -20.08 -9.07 25.74
CA LEU A 150 -20.80 -9.37 26.96
C LEU A 150 -21.97 -8.37 27.04
N ARG A 151 -23.16 -8.85 26.69
CA ARG A 151 -24.43 -8.19 27.01
C ARG A 151 -24.40 -7.85 28.50
N ARG A 152 -24.35 -6.55 28.83
CA ARG A 152 -24.66 -6.07 30.17
C ARG A 152 -26.10 -6.43 30.47
N ARG A 153 -26.29 -7.39 31.37
CA ARG A 153 -27.56 -7.74 32.01
C ARG A 153 -27.94 -6.55 32.92
N PRO A 154 -29.06 -5.85 32.71
CA PRO A 154 -29.47 -4.80 33.64
C PRO A 154 -29.91 -5.47 34.95
N THR A 155 -29.15 -5.21 36.01
CA THR A 155 -29.54 -5.40 37.41
C THR A 155 -30.43 -4.25 37.83
N GLY A 156 -31.59 -4.54 38.43
CA GLY A 156 -32.27 -3.58 39.29
C GLY A 156 -33.79 -3.57 39.18
N LYS A 157 -34.46 -4.28 40.10
CA LYS A 157 -35.73 -3.82 40.66
C LYS A 157 -35.69 -4.14 42.16
N GLY A 158 -35.40 -3.11 42.95
CA GLY A 158 -35.61 -3.13 44.40
C GLY A 158 -37.09 -2.88 44.70
N GLY A 159 -37.59 -3.61 45.68
CA GLY A 159 -38.88 -3.49 46.34
C GLY A 159 -38.73 -4.02 47.75
#